data_AF-A0A7Y5FVW4-F1
#
_entry.id   AF-A0A7Y5FVW4-F1
#
_cell.length_a   1.000
_cell.length_b   1.000
_cell.length_c   1.000
_cell.angle_alpha   90.00
_cell.angle_beta   90.00
_cell.angle_gamma   90.00
#
_symmetry.space_group_name_H-M   'P 1'
#
loop_
_entity.id
_entity.type
_entity.pdbx_description
1 polymer ?
#
loop_
_entity_poly.entity_id
_entity_poly.type
_entity_poly.pdbx_seq_one_letter_code
_entity_poly.pdbx_strand_id
1 'polypeptide(L)'
;MLLRLNIITHAQGSNKISLNNTDFGIESQTNYKEARTLVNEFQGAGFKSVIWDGRDNFGKKAASAIYIYRLLVEATPAHPEGYVLSRKMMLVE
;
A
#
# COMPACT_ATOMS: atom_id res chain seq x y z
N MET A 1 9.19 14.23 0.97
CA MET A 1 8.97 13.52 -0.31
C MET A 1 7.52 13.04 -0.34
N LEU A 2 6.77 13.29 -1.41
CA LEU A 2 5.40 12.77 -1.57
C LEU A 2 5.42 11.63 -2.57
N LEU A 3 4.90 10.47 -2.17
CA LEU A 3 4.82 9.29 -3.01
C LEU A 3 3.39 9.10 -3.50
N ARG A 4 3.19 9.09 -4.82
CA ARG A 4 1.87 8.89 -5.46
C ARG A 4 1.73 7.46 -5.95
N LEU A 5 0.65 6.80 -5.55
CA LEU A 5 0.23 5.49 -6.02
C LEU A 5 -0.98 5.65 -6.94
N ASN A 6 -0.77 5.40 -8.24
CA ASN A 6 -1.82 5.38 -9.24
C ASN A 6 -2.38 3.95 -9.34
N ILE A 7 -3.67 3.80 -9.10
CA ILE A 7 -4.36 2.52 -9.00
C ILE A 7 -5.57 2.56 -9.92
N ILE A 8 -5.79 1.48 -10.67
CA ILE A 8 -7.03 1.26 -11.42
C ILE A 8 -7.77 0.13 -10.72
N THR A 9 -8.98 0.41 -10.24
CA THR A 9 -9.88 -0.61 -9.71
C THR A 9 -10.97 -0.90 -10.74
N HIS A 10 -11.16 -2.17 -11.08
CA HIS A 10 -12.22 -2.60 -12.00
C HIS A 10 -13.53 -2.92 -11.28
N ALA A 11 -13.51 -2.96 -9.95
CA ALA A 11 -14.63 -3.31 -9.08
C ALA A 11 -14.90 -2.20 -8.05
N GLN A 12 -16.17 -2.06 -7.67
CA GLN A 12 -16.61 -1.27 -6.52
C GLN A 12 -16.42 -2.15 -5.27
N GLY A 13 -15.92 -1.60 -4.17
CA GLY A 13 -15.73 -2.39 -2.94
C GLY A 13 -14.96 -1.65 -1.86
N SER A 14 -14.88 -2.25 -0.68
CA SER A 14 -13.97 -1.80 0.37
C SER A 14 -12.53 -1.96 -0.13
N ASN A 15 -11.83 -0.84 -0.27
CA ASN A 15 -10.43 -0.82 -0.67
C ASN A 15 -9.56 -0.59 0.57
N LYS A 16 -8.65 -1.52 0.82
CA LYS A 16 -7.60 -1.38 1.82
C LYS A 16 -6.24 -1.27 1.16
N ILE A 17 -5.56 -0.16 1.39
CA ILE A 17 -4.18 0.04 0.91
C ILE A 17 -3.26 0.11 2.13
N SER A 18 -2.33 -0.83 2.20
CA SER A 18 -1.33 -0.87 3.26
C SER A 18 0.07 -0.77 2.68
N LEU A 19 0.91 0.07 3.26
CA LEU A 19 2.34 0.15 3.02
C LEU A 19 3.06 -0.69 4.06
N ASN A 20 3.99 -1.51 3.58
CA ASN A 20 4.85 -2.29 4.42
C ASN A 20 6.32 -1.96 4.11
N ASN A 21 7.11 -1.73 5.15
CA ASN A 21 8.56 -1.63 5.02
C ASN A 21 9.18 -3.03 4.97
N THR A 22 9.91 -3.32 3.89
CA THR A 22 10.87 -4.43 3.89
C THR A 22 12.23 -3.85 4.18
N ASP A 23 12.69 -4.02 5.42
CA ASP A 23 14.05 -3.68 5.82
C ASP A 23 14.99 -4.64 5.06
N PHE A 24 15.45 -4.23 3.88
CA PHE A 24 16.36 -5.01 3.04
C PHE A 24 17.80 -4.71 3.45
N GLY A 25 18.10 -4.92 4.73
CA GLY A 25 19.47 -5.07 5.22
C GLY A 25 19.95 -6.48 4.90
N ILE A 26 21.15 -6.62 4.35
CA ILE A 26 21.71 -7.86 3.76
C ILE A 26 21.77 -9.07 4.72
N GLU A 27 21.42 -8.95 6.00
CA GLU A 27 21.61 -10.03 6.98
C GLU A 27 20.38 -10.41 7.83
N SER A 28 19.18 -9.87 7.60
CA SER A 28 18.04 -10.21 8.45
C SER A 28 16.87 -10.79 7.68
N GLN A 29 16.50 -12.02 8.05
CA GLN A 29 15.24 -12.67 7.69
C GLN A 29 14.11 -11.64 7.75
N THR A 30 13.39 -11.50 6.63
CA THR A 30 12.41 -10.46 6.32
C THR A 30 11.35 -10.30 7.40
N ASN A 31 11.61 -9.49 8.43
CA ASN A 31 10.55 -9.01 9.29
C ASN A 31 9.93 -7.79 8.62
N TYR A 32 8.72 -7.98 8.09
CA TYR A 32 7.80 -6.89 7.73
C TYR A 32 7.51 -6.11 9.02
N LYS A 33 8.33 -5.10 9.30
CA LYS A 33 8.37 -4.49 10.63
C LYS A 33 7.21 -3.55 10.89
N GLU A 34 6.72 -2.85 9.86
CA GLU A 34 5.67 -1.85 10.06
C GLU A 34 4.72 -1.81 8.86
N ALA A 35 3.42 -2.01 9.15
CA ALA A 35 2.33 -1.86 8.20
C ALA A 35 1.57 -0.56 8.51
N ARG A 36 1.53 0.39 7.57
CA ARG A 36 0.71 1.62 7.65
C ARG A 36 -0.46 1.50 6.69
N THR A 37 -1.68 1.69 7.19
CA THR A 37 -2.87 1.72 6.33
C THR A 37 -3.09 3.15 5.84
N LEU A 38 -3.10 3.34 4.52
CA LEU A 38 -3.30 4.65 3.87
C LEU A 38 -4.77 4.87 3.49
N VAL A 39 -5.45 3.80 3.09
CA VAL A 39 -6.86 3.81 2.69
C VAL A 39 -7.52 2.58 3.31
N ASN A 40 -8.70 2.78 3.88
CA ASN A 40 -9.56 1.71 4.39
C ASN A 40 -11.02 2.17 4.35
N GLU A 41 -11.55 2.30 3.14
CA GLU A 41 -12.90 2.81 2.92
C GLU A 41 -13.51 2.19 1.67
N PHE A 42 -14.84 2.28 1.55
CA PHE A 42 -15.52 1.91 0.32
C PHE A 42 -15.18 2.91 -0.78
N GLN A 43 -14.67 2.40 -1.91
CA GLN A 43 -14.42 3.23 -3.08
C GLN A 43 -14.97 2.56 -4.32
N GLY A 44 -15.47 3.41 -5.23
CA GLY A 44 -15.89 2.91 -6.52
C GLY A 44 -14.76 2.54 -7.46
N ALA A 45 -15.12 1.77 -8.49
CA ALA A 45 -14.28 1.47 -9.63
C ALA A 45 -13.73 2.75 -10.28
N GLY A 46 -12.56 2.63 -10.90
CA GLY A 46 -11.92 3.69 -11.68
C GLY A 46 -10.49 3.97 -11.24
N PHE A 47 -9.95 5.07 -11.78
CA PHE A 47 -8.61 5.54 -11.44
C PHE A 47 -8.60 6.22 -10.07
N LYS A 48 -7.69 5.82 -9.20
CA LYS A 48 -7.49 6.35 -7.85
C LYS A 48 -6.02 6.73 -7.67
N SER A 49 -5.78 7.80 -6.91
CA SER A 49 -4.45 8.22 -6.51
C SER A 49 -4.39 8.29 -4.99
N VAL A 50 -3.41 7.62 -4.39
CA VAL A 50 -3.11 7.74 -2.95
C VAL A 50 -1.77 8.43 -2.79
N ILE A 51 -1.71 9.41 -1.88
CA ILE A 51 -0.49 10.13 -1.54
C ILE A 51 -0.02 9.67 -0.17
N TRP A 52 1.23 9.24 -0.09
CA TRP A 52 1.91 9.02 1.18
C TRP A 52 2.91 10.14 1.44
N ASP A 53 2.93 10.62 2.69
CA ASP A 53 3.77 11.70 3.18
C ASP A 53 5.21 11.28 3.55
N GLY A 54 5.53 10.00 3.37
CA GLY A 54 6.85 9.45 3.71
C GLY A 54 7.05 9.27 5.22
N ARG A 55 5.98 9.13 6.01
CA ARG A 55 6.07 8.91 7.46
C ARG A 55 5.56 7.53 7.89
N ASP A 56 6.07 7.01 9.00
CA ASP A 56 5.54 5.79 9.63
C ASP A 56 4.23 6.05 10.43
N ASN A 57 3.74 5.05 11.15
CA ASN A 57 2.56 5.17 12.01
C ASN A 57 2.78 6.08 13.23
N PHE A 58 4.03 6.36 13.59
CA PHE A 58 4.42 7.22 14.71
C PHE A 58 4.76 8.66 14.27
N GLY A 59 4.56 8.98 12.98
CA GLY A 59 4.87 10.28 12.41
C GLY A 59 6.36 10.52 12.14
N LYS A 60 7.24 9.53 12.34
CA LYS A 60 8.67 9.64 12.01
C LYS A 60 8.86 9.50 10.51
N LYS A 61 9.90 10.15 9.97
CA LYS A 61 10.28 9.98 8.57
C LYS A 61 10.67 8.53 8.31
N ALA A 62 10.16 7.98 7.22
CA ALA A 62 10.49 6.66 6.76
C ALA A 62 11.90 6.68 6.11
N ALA A 63 12.70 5.65 6.36
CA ALA A 63 14.06 5.57 5.84
C ALA A 63 14.09 5.34 4.32
N SER A 64 15.19 5.74 3.66
CA SER A 64 15.45 5.36 2.27
C SER A 64 15.51 3.84 2.14
N ALA A 65 14.48 3.24 1.55
CA ALA A 65 14.31 1.79 1.51
C ALA A 65 13.32 1.36 0.41
N ILE A 66 13.20 0.05 0.25
CA ILE A 66 12.16 -0.58 -0.55
C ILE A 66 10.91 -0.73 0.32
N TYR A 67 9.80 -0.22 -0.19
CA TYR A 67 8.47 -0.40 0.37
C TYR A 67 7.64 -1.28 -0.54
N ILE A 68 6.79 -2.13 0.04
CA ILE A 68 5.81 -2.89 -0.70
C ILE A 68 4.44 -2.39 -0.28
N TYR A 69 3.63 -1.96 -1.25
CA TYR A 69 2.23 -1.67 -0.99
C TYR A 69 1.38 -2.84 -1.43
N ARG A 70 0.33 -3.10 -0.65
CA ARG A 70 -0.73 -4.07 -0.97
C ARG A 70 -2.06 -3.34 -1.05
N LEU A 71 -2.76 -3.51 -2.16
CA LEU A 71 -4.17 -3.18 -2.32
C LEU A 71 -4.97 -4.46 -2.12
N LEU A 72 -5.94 -4.41 -1.22
CA LEU A 72 -6.99 -5.39 -1.05
C LEU A 72 -8.32 -4.77 -1.48
N VAL A 73 -9.06 -5.46 -2.32
CA VAL A 73 -10.47 -5.17 -2.62
C VAL A 73 -11.27 -6.36 -2.14
N GLU A 74 -12.24 -6.12 -1.28
CA GLU A 74 -13.11 -7.17 -0.76
C GLU A 74 -13.96 -7.80 -1.86
N ALA A 75 -14.35 -9.06 -1.65
CA ALA A 75 -15.26 -9.77 -2.54
C ALA A 75 -16.60 -9.04 -2.65
N THR A 76 -17.09 -8.90 -3.87
CA THR A 76 -18.42 -8.33 -4.16
C THR A 76 -19.17 -9.28 -5.09
N PRO A 77 -20.51 -9.15 -5.25
CA PRO A 77 -21.24 -9.96 -6.21
C PRO A 77 -20.69 -9.89 -7.64
N ALA A 78 -20.03 -8.78 -8.00
CA ALA A 78 -19.39 -8.59 -9.30
C ALA A 78 -17.97 -9.19 -9.39
N HIS A 79 -17.28 -9.38 -8.25
CA HIS A 79 -15.94 -9.98 -8.14
C HIS A 79 -15.90 -10.85 -6.87
N PRO A 80 -16.45 -12.07 -6.91
CA PRO A 80 -16.65 -12.92 -5.73
C PRO A 80 -15.34 -13.41 -5.08
N GLU A 81 -14.23 -13.35 -5.80
CA GLU A 81 -12.89 -13.72 -5.31
C GLU A 81 -12.16 -12.54 -4.63
N GLY A 82 -12.68 -11.32 -4.74
CA GLY A 82 -11.97 -10.10 -4.35
C GLY A 82 -10.73 -9.86 -5.22
N TYR A 83 -9.92 -8.87 -4.88
CA TYR A 83 -8.71 -8.57 -5.66
C TYR A 83 -7.55 -8.16 -4.76
N VAL A 84 -6.37 -8.74 -5.00
CA VAL A 84 -5.14 -8.40 -4.29
C VAL A 84 -4.05 -8.01 -5.29
N LEU A 85 -3.55 -6.78 -5.17
CA LEU A 85 -2.41 -6.29 -5.93
C LEU A 85 -1.28 -5.94 -4.97
N SER A 86 -0.06 -6.40 -5.25
CA SER A 86 1.14 -5.93 -4.55
C SER A 86 2.10 -5.31 -5.55
N ARG A 87 2.69 -4.15 -5.22
CA ARG A 87 3.82 -3.59 -5.99
C ARG A 87 4.90 -3.02 -5.09
N LYS A 88 6.12 -3.05 -5.62
CA LYS A 88 7.33 -2.48 -5.02
C LYS A 88 7.39 -0.98 -5.30
N MET A 89 7.84 -0.22 -4.31
CA MET A 89 8.11 1.20 -4.36
C MET A 89 9.50 1.44 -3.75
N MET A 90 10.20 2.45 -4.25
CA MET A 90 11.49 2.87 -3.69
C MET A 90 11.33 4.29 -3.15
N LEU A 91 11.73 4.48 -1.90
CA LEU A 91 11.89 5.79 -1.28
C LEU A 91 13.39 6.06 -1.19
N VAL A 92 13.83 7.20 -1.72
CA VAL A 92 15.21 7.68 -1.63
C VAL A 92 15.13 9.12 -1.16
N GLU A 93 15.61 9.41 0.05
CA GLU A 93 15.81 10.79 0.55
C GLU A 93 16.94 11.52 -0.18
#